data_AF-A0A314YRB5-F1
#
_entry.id   AF-A0A314YRB5-F1
#
_cell.length_a   1.000
_cell.length_b   1.000
_cell.length_c   1.000
_cell.angle_alpha   90.00
_cell.angle_beta   90.00
_cell.angle_gamma   90.00
#
_symmetry.space_group_name_H-M   'P 1'
#
loop_
_entity.id
_entity.type
_entity.pdbx_description
1 polymer ?
#
loop_
_entity_poly.entity_id
_entity_poly.type
_entity_poly.pdbx_seq_one_letter_code
_entity_poly.pdbx_strand_id
1 'polypeptide(L)'
;MYLPFCFLTTVPTVTDTTWNSLVLKADGPVLVEFWAPWCGPCRTIHPVVGELAKEYAGKLKCFKLSTDDTSSFATLYGIRSVPTIMIFINGEKKDAIIGAVPKTTLTATIEKFL
;
A
#
# COMPACT_ATOMS: atom_id res chain seq x y z
N MET A 1 -9.66 -17.45 -30.52
CA MET A 1 -10.57 -16.41 -30.01
C MET A 1 -10.29 -16.23 -28.51
N TYR A 2 -9.09 -15.74 -28.19
CA TYR A 2 -8.66 -15.53 -26.81
C TYR A 2 -8.90 -14.06 -26.48
N LEU A 3 -9.90 -13.79 -25.65
CA LEU A 3 -10.02 -12.50 -24.98
C LEU A 3 -8.80 -12.36 -24.05
N PRO A 4 -8.02 -11.27 -24.16
CA PRO A 4 -6.83 -11.07 -23.36
C PRO A 4 -7.28 -10.89 -21.92
N PHE A 5 -6.64 -11.62 -21.00
CA PHE A 5 -6.72 -11.41 -19.56
C PHE A 5 -6.50 -9.93 -19.24
N CYS A 6 -7.59 -9.17 -19.10
CA CYS A 6 -7.56 -7.81 -18.61
C CYS A 6 -7.17 -7.88 -17.13
N PHE A 7 -5.96 -7.44 -16.84
CA PHE A 7 -5.29 -7.39 -15.54
C PHE A 7 -6.19 -6.91 -14.38
N LEU A 8 -6.71 -7.84 -13.58
CA LEU A 8 -7.03 -7.57 -12.19
C LEU A 8 -5.80 -7.92 -11.35
N THR A 9 -4.85 -7.00 -11.20
CA THR A 9 -3.86 -7.13 -10.11
C THR A 9 -4.47 -6.68 -8.81
N THR A 10 -5.10 -7.62 -8.13
CA THR A 10 -5.64 -7.42 -6.80
C THR A 10 -4.48 -7.41 -5.81
N VAL A 11 -4.07 -6.21 -5.38
CA VAL A 11 -3.15 -6.05 -4.25
C VAL A 11 -3.85 -6.59 -3.00
N PRO A 12 -3.24 -7.52 -2.24
CA PRO A 12 -3.87 -8.14 -1.09
C PRO A 12 -4.20 -7.14 0.02
N THR A 13 -5.32 -7.37 0.71
CA THR A 13 -5.73 -6.58 1.87
C THR A 13 -5.09 -7.13 3.14
N VAL A 14 -4.63 -6.24 4.01
CA VAL A 14 -4.24 -6.54 5.39
C VAL A 14 -5.33 -6.10 6.34
N THR A 15 -5.48 -6.84 7.44
CA THR A 15 -6.45 -6.59 8.52
C THR A 15 -5.70 -6.61 9.86
N ASP A 16 -6.40 -6.32 10.96
CA ASP A 16 -5.83 -6.40 12.31
C ASP A 16 -5.13 -7.73 12.60
N THR A 17 -5.71 -8.85 12.14
CA THR A 17 -5.17 -10.19 12.41
C THR A 17 -3.94 -10.51 11.56
N THR A 18 -3.85 -9.97 10.34
CA THR A 18 -2.75 -10.25 9.41
C THR A 18 -1.64 -9.21 9.44
N TRP A 19 -1.87 -8.04 10.04
CA TRP A 19 -0.93 -6.92 10.12
C TRP A 19 0.44 -7.34 10.67
N ASN A 20 0.45 -8.02 11.81
CA ASN A 20 1.68 -8.41 12.47
C ASN A 20 2.54 -9.33 11.59
N SER A 21 1.93 -10.34 10.95
CA SER A 21 2.65 -11.30 10.12
C SER A 21 3.06 -10.73 8.76
N LEU A 22 2.19 -9.93 8.13
CA LEU A 22 2.39 -9.49 6.74
C LEU A 22 3.13 -8.16 6.63
N VAL A 23 3.10 -7.31 7.66
CA VAL A 23 3.73 -5.99 7.66
C VAL A 23 4.88 -5.94 8.67
N LEU A 24 4.61 -6.25 9.94
CA LEU A 24 5.61 -6.04 10.99
C LEU A 24 6.75 -7.07 10.97
N LYS A 25 6.42 -8.32 10.67
CA LYS A 25 7.38 -9.44 10.58
C LYS A 25 7.77 -9.79 9.15
N ALA A 26 7.48 -8.91 8.19
CA ALA A 26 7.82 -9.18 6.81
C ALA A 26 9.33 -9.15 6.60
N ASP A 27 9.85 -10.16 5.92
CA ASP A 27 11.19 -10.09 5.34
C ASP A 27 11.16 -9.09 4.17
N GLY A 28 11.95 -8.02 4.31
CA GLY A 28 12.09 -6.96 3.32
C GLY A 28 11.08 -5.80 3.46
N PRO A 29 11.18 -4.81 2.57
CA PRO A 29 10.33 -3.63 2.61
C PRO A 29 8.88 -3.95 2.25
N VAL A 30 7.97 -3.23 2.90
CA VAL A 30 6.52 -3.34 2.72
C VAL A 30 5.92 -1.98 2.46
N LEU A 31 5.08 -1.86 1.44
CA LEU A 31 4.27 -0.69 1.16
C LEU A 31 2.82 -1.01 1.54
N VAL A 32 2.20 -0.13 2.34
CA VAL A 32 0.78 -0.22 2.69
C VAL A 32 0.05 1.01 2.20
N GLU A 33 -0.95 0.82 1.36
CA GLU A 33 -1.91 1.85 0.96
C GLU A 33 -3.10 1.85 1.95
N PHE A 34 -3.21 2.92 2.73
CA PHE A 34 -4.35 3.19 3.57
C PHE A 34 -5.40 3.96 2.77
N TRP A 35 -6.61 3.42 2.69
CA TRP A 35 -7.68 3.91 1.83
C TRP A 35 -9.06 3.75 2.48
N ALA A 36 -10.09 4.27 1.83
CA ALA A 36 -11.49 4.10 2.23
C ALA A 36 -12.43 4.10 1.01
N PRO A 37 -13.62 3.46 1.05
CA PRO A 37 -14.54 3.38 -0.09
C PRO A 37 -15.08 4.73 -0.56
N TRP A 38 -15.21 5.69 0.36
CA TRP A 38 -15.64 7.06 0.08
C TRP A 38 -14.51 7.95 -0.49
N CYS A 39 -13.28 7.45 -0.54
CA CYS A 39 -12.11 8.20 -1.01
C CYS A 39 -12.05 8.22 -2.55
N GLY A 40 -12.51 9.32 -3.14
CA GLY A 40 -12.40 9.57 -4.58
C GLY A 40 -10.96 9.43 -5.13
N PRO A 41 -9.97 10.12 -4.54
CA PRO A 41 -8.58 10.05 -5.00
C PRO A 41 -7.93 8.65 -4.85
N CYS A 42 -8.42 7.79 -3.95
CA CYS A 42 -7.87 6.44 -3.80
C CYS A 42 -8.07 5.59 -5.07
N ARG A 43 -9.12 5.87 -5.86
CA ARG A 43 -9.39 5.17 -7.12
C ARG A 43 -8.27 5.34 -8.15
N THR A 44 -7.51 6.43 -8.11
CA THR A 44 -6.37 6.64 -9.01
C THR A 44 -5.08 6.02 -8.48
N ILE A 45 -4.95 5.86 -7.17
CA ILE A 45 -3.77 5.25 -6.53
C ILE A 45 -3.82 3.73 -6.56
N HIS A 46 -4.98 3.11 -6.41
CA HIS A 46 -5.15 1.66 -6.50
C HIS A 46 -4.47 0.99 -7.70
N PRO A 47 -4.66 1.44 -8.96
CA PRO A 47 -3.97 0.85 -10.10
C PRO A 47 -2.46 1.10 -10.06
N VAL A 48 -2.01 2.27 -9.58
CA VAL A 48 -0.58 2.59 -9.45
C VAL A 48 0.11 1.66 -8.46
N VAL A 49 -0.49 1.42 -7.28
CA VAL A 49 0.03 0.46 -6.29
C VAL A 49 0.02 -0.97 -6.87
N GLY A 50 -0.99 -1.32 -7.67
CA GLY A 50 -1.05 -2.60 -8.38
C GLY A 50 0.05 -2.78 -9.43
N GLU A 51 0.43 -1.72 -10.14
CA GLU A 51 1.59 -1.74 -11.04
C GLU A 51 2.90 -1.88 -10.27
N LEU A 52 3.09 -1.09 -9.22
CA LEU A 52 4.30 -1.15 -8.39
C LEU A 52 4.48 -2.54 -7.75
N ALA A 53 3.38 -3.17 -7.32
CA ALA A 53 3.40 -4.53 -6.79
C ALA A 53 3.94 -5.55 -7.81
N LYS A 54 3.66 -5.37 -9.11
CA LYS A 54 4.22 -6.21 -10.18
C LYS A 54 5.68 -5.88 -10.45
N GLU A 55 5.97 -4.58 -10.60
CA GLU A 55 7.27 -4.06 -11.00
C GLU A 55 8.37 -4.41 -9.98
N TYR A 56 8.02 -4.38 -8.70
CA TYR A 56 8.91 -4.69 -7.59
C TYR A 56 8.65 -6.08 -6.98
N ALA A 57 8.01 -6.99 -7.72
CA ALA A 57 7.77 -8.35 -7.26
C ALA A 57 9.07 -9.02 -6.78
N GLY A 58 9.05 -9.57 -5.56
CA GLY A 58 10.21 -10.16 -4.90
C GLY A 58 11.15 -9.18 -4.19
N LYS A 59 10.99 -7.86 -4.41
CA LYS A 59 11.75 -6.80 -3.74
C LYS A 59 10.92 -6.00 -2.74
N LEU A 60 9.64 -5.76 -3.06
CA LEU A 60 8.69 -5.01 -2.25
C LEU A 60 7.39 -5.82 -2.12
N LYS A 61 6.83 -5.90 -0.91
CA LYS A 61 5.48 -6.41 -0.69
C LYS A 61 4.50 -5.24 -0.64
N CYS A 62 3.41 -5.29 -1.39
CA CYS A 62 2.38 -4.25 -1.39
C CYS A 62 1.09 -4.78 -0.77
N PHE A 63 0.47 -3.99 0.10
CA PHE A 63 -0.82 -4.30 0.71
C PHE A 63 -1.74 -3.08 0.71
N LYS A 64 -3.03 -3.34 0.91
CA LYS A 64 -4.05 -2.32 1.14
C LYS A 64 -4.66 -2.48 2.51
N LEU A 65 -5.00 -1.37 3.16
CA LEU A 65 -5.71 -1.35 4.43
C LEU A 65 -6.86 -0.36 4.38
N SER A 66 -8.06 -0.82 4.69
CA SER A 66 -9.26 0.01 4.77
C SER A 66 -9.33 0.68 6.13
N THR A 67 -9.30 2.01 6.19
CA THR A 67 -9.37 2.74 7.45
C THR A 67 -10.74 2.64 8.13
N ASP A 68 -11.78 2.28 7.37
CA ASP A 68 -13.14 2.06 7.89
C ASP A 68 -13.23 0.72 8.65
N ASP A 69 -12.53 -0.31 8.17
CA ASP A 69 -12.54 -1.65 8.78
C ASP A 69 -11.66 -1.71 10.04
N THR A 70 -10.65 -0.85 10.13
CA THR A 70 -9.66 -0.87 11.21
C THR A 70 -9.32 0.55 11.68
N SER A 71 -10.25 1.19 12.39
CA SER A 71 -10.12 2.57 12.88
C SER A 71 -8.97 2.76 13.90
N SER A 72 -8.58 1.68 14.58
CA SER A 72 -7.43 1.64 15.49
C SER A 72 -6.12 1.98 14.77
N PHE A 73 -5.92 1.50 13.54
CA PHE A 73 -4.72 1.79 12.75
C PHE A 73 -4.66 3.24 12.27
N ALA A 74 -5.81 3.84 11.95
CA ALA A 74 -5.87 5.25 11.61
C ALA A 74 -5.34 6.11 12.77
N THR A 75 -5.69 5.76 13.99
CA THR A 75 -5.17 6.44 15.19
C THR A 75 -3.69 6.11 15.42
N LEU A 76 -3.32 4.83 15.41
CA LEU A 76 -1.95 4.35 15.69
C LEU A 76 -0.91 4.98 14.76
N TYR A 77 -1.22 5.07 13.47
CA TYR A 77 -0.33 5.61 12.46
C TYR A 77 -0.58 7.08 12.13
N GLY A 78 -1.51 7.74 12.84
CA GLY A 78 -1.79 9.16 12.69
C GLY A 78 -2.34 9.54 11.32
N ILE A 79 -3.19 8.69 10.73
CA ILE A 79 -3.78 8.90 9.41
C ILE A 79 -4.85 9.99 9.52
N ARG A 80 -4.58 11.15 8.91
CA ARG A 80 -5.48 12.31 8.88
C ARG A 80 -6.24 12.45 7.56
N SER A 81 -5.77 11.78 6.52
CA SER A 81 -6.39 11.79 5.20
C SER A 81 -6.02 10.50 4.45
N VAL A 82 -6.87 10.13 3.49
CA VAL A 82 -6.65 9.02 2.57
C VAL A 82 -6.68 9.55 1.12
N PRO A 83 -5.88 8.96 0.20
CA PRO A 83 -4.96 7.85 0.42
C PRO A 83 -3.73 8.29 1.22
N THR A 84 -3.24 7.43 2.09
CA THR A 84 -1.91 7.57 2.71
C THR A 84 -1.13 6.30 2.40
N ILE A 85 0.07 6.42 1.87
CA ILE A 85 0.95 5.29 1.58
C ILE A 85 2.08 5.32 2.61
N MET A 86 2.36 4.19 3.27
CA MET A 86 3.48 4.08 4.20
C MET A 86 4.42 2.95 3.80
N ILE A 87 5.70 3.16 4.07
CA ILE A 87 6.74 2.14 3.89
C ILE A 87 7.20 1.64 5.25
N PHE A 88 7.26 0.32 5.40
CA PHE A 88 7.73 -0.39 6.58
C PHE A 88 8.96 -1.24 6.24
N ILE A 89 9.93 -1.27 7.14
CA ILE A 89 11.11 -2.15 7.07
C ILE A 89 11.38 -2.69 8.46
N ASN A 90 11.49 -4.01 8.61
CA ASN A 90 11.71 -4.68 9.89
C ASN A 90 10.69 -4.24 10.96
N GLY A 91 9.45 -4.02 10.54
CA GLY A 91 8.34 -3.57 11.38
C GLY A 91 8.33 -2.10 11.78
N GLU A 92 9.30 -1.31 11.32
CA GLU A 92 9.33 0.12 11.57
C GLU A 92 8.81 0.92 10.37
N LYS A 93 7.96 1.92 10.63
CA LYS A 93 7.54 2.89 9.61
C LYS A 93 8.74 3.77 9.23
N LYS A 94 9.16 3.72 7.97
CA LYS A 94 10.31 4.47 7.45
C LYS A 94 9.94 5.73 6.70
N ASP A 95 8.84 5.71 5.96
CA ASP A 95 8.38 6.89 5.21
C ASP A 95 6.85 6.88 5.06
N ALA A 96 6.27 8.04 4.75
CA ALA A 96 4.85 8.21 4.51
C ALA A 96 4.58 9.27 3.44
N ILE A 97 3.68 8.95 2.52
CA ILE A 97 3.25 9.81 1.42
C ILE A 97 1.76 10.03 1.57
N ILE A 98 1.35 11.29 1.65
CA ILE A 98 -0.05 11.66 1.91
C ILE A 98 -0.67 12.20 0.62
N GLY A 99 -1.81 11.65 0.25
CA GLY A 99 -2.60 12.07 -0.91
C GLY A 99 -2.28 11.30 -2.19
N ALA A 100 -3.05 11.61 -3.23
CA ALA A 100 -2.84 11.05 -4.55
C ALA A 100 -1.68 11.78 -5.24
N VAL A 101 -0.55 11.10 -5.39
CA VAL A 101 0.67 11.64 -6.02
C VAL A 101 1.00 10.89 -7.32
N PRO A 102 1.84 11.46 -8.20
CA PRO A 102 2.33 10.74 -9.38
C PRO A 102 3.08 9.45 -9.01
N LYS A 103 3.05 8.45 -9.90
CA LYS A 103 3.80 7.18 -9.75
C LYS A 103 5.29 7.43 -9.46
N THR A 104 5.89 8.42 -10.11
CA THR A 104 7.30 8.80 -9.93
C THR A 104 7.65 9.16 -8.48
N THR A 105 6.73 9.80 -7.74
CA THR A 105 6.93 10.11 -6.32
C THR A 105 6.94 8.84 -5.46
N LEU A 106 6.05 7.89 -5.75
CA LEU A 106 6.02 6.60 -5.08
C LEU A 106 7.30 5.80 -5.38
N THR A 107 7.68 5.69 -6.66
CA THR A 107 8.90 5.02 -7.11
C THR A 107 10.14 5.60 -6.44
N ALA A 108 10.32 6.92 -6.49
CA ALA A 108 11.47 7.59 -5.85
C ALA A 108 11.53 7.37 -4.34
N THR A 109 10.39 7.12 -3.69
CA THR A 109 10.36 6.83 -2.25
C THR A 109 10.68 5.36 -1.97
N ILE A 110 10.12 4.44 -2.75
CA ILE A 110 10.43 3.00 -2.71
C ILE A 110 11.94 2.77 -2.89
N GLU A 111 12.55 3.41 -3.87
CA GLU A 111 13.98 3.24 -4.22
C GLU A 111 14.95 3.69 -3.12
N LYS A 112 14.52 4.49 -2.13
CA LYS A 112 15.35 4.80 -0.96
C LYS A 112 15.55 3.61 -0.02
N PHE A 113 14.72 2.58 -0.17
CA PHE A 113 14.56 1.48 0.77
C PHE A 113 14.73 0.10 0.14
N LEU A 114 15.08 0.05 -1.16
CA LEU A 114 15.46 -1.16 -1.89
C LEU A 114 16.99 -1.23 -2.03
#